data_AF-A0A918KN48-F1
#
_entry.id   AF-A0A918KN48-F1
#
_cell.length_a   1.000
_cell.length_b   1.000
_cell.length_c   1.000
_cell.angle_alpha   90.00
_cell.angle_beta   90.00
_cell.angle_gamma   90.00
#
_symmetry.space_group_name_H-M   'P 1'
#
loop_
_entity.id
_entity.type
_entity.pdbx_description
1 polymer ?
#
loop_
_entity_poly.entity_id
_entity_poly.type
_entity_poly.pdbx_seq_one_letter_code
_entity_poly.pdbx_strand_id
1 'polypeptide(L)'
;MAIQDWADAGRLNLTATVDDILTNTPNGLTLKHLLLHVSGLRDPDVYWADIQTNIQSLYTIADFTHPVGTYFRYSNLNYGLAATIVETQLGERFDRLIWNWVTRHGLDAGLNWSGVSPRKRELAAALYRQDEIGEWGATVDLPAEIPLASPIYLGRGIQGLGNYKIGTNGTLFSPQGGMRMSLSDLLRIADLLQSRTNFHSPSWIFDGRNGATENNHFLSFGPGSYVYSADQSPIKGVQLAGHLGEAYGAYTGAFCVPGTELSFAFAQLGTAHEGFTLTGTTPNHSVEHQALFDALAPVVRAHI
;
A
#
# COMPACT_ATOMS: atom_id res chain seq x y z
N MET A 1 6.06 -1.08 -6.99
CA MET A 1 6.61 -1.81 -8.16
C MET A 1 6.13 -1.23 -9.50
N ALA A 2 4.84 -1.25 -9.85
CA ALA A 2 4.37 -0.77 -11.16
C ALA A 2 4.86 0.64 -11.56
N ILE A 3 4.78 1.59 -10.62
CA ILE A 3 5.27 2.97 -10.82
C ILE A 3 6.79 3.00 -11.09
N GLN A 4 7.56 2.16 -10.41
CA GLN A 4 9.00 2.03 -10.65
C GLN A 4 9.26 1.46 -12.05
N ASP A 5 8.58 0.38 -12.44
CA ASP A 5 8.78 -0.23 -13.76
C ASP A 5 8.44 0.76 -14.90
N TRP A 6 7.44 1.65 -14.71
CA TRP A 6 7.15 2.73 -15.66
C TRP A 6 8.22 3.83 -15.66
N ALA A 7 8.82 4.12 -14.51
CA ALA A 7 9.95 5.06 -14.42
C ALA A 7 11.21 4.50 -15.10
N ASP A 8 11.52 3.23 -14.86
CA ASP A 8 12.65 2.54 -15.49
C ASP A 8 12.49 2.44 -17.01
N ALA A 9 11.24 2.35 -17.49
CA ALA A 9 10.89 2.43 -18.91
C ALA A 9 10.88 3.88 -19.47
N GLY A 10 11.27 4.88 -18.68
CA GLY A 10 11.34 6.29 -19.09
C GLY A 10 9.97 6.97 -19.28
N ARG A 11 8.88 6.36 -18.80
CA ARG A 11 7.51 6.90 -18.92
C ARG A 11 7.12 7.81 -17.75
N LEU A 12 7.85 7.74 -16.64
CA LEU A 12 7.67 8.57 -15.45
C LEU A 12 9.04 9.05 -14.97
N ASN A 13 9.08 10.20 -14.29
CA ASN A 13 10.26 10.66 -13.57
C ASN A 13 9.92 10.78 -12.09
N LEU A 14 10.47 9.90 -11.26
CA LEU A 14 10.17 9.88 -9.83
C LEU A 14 10.72 11.11 -9.08
N THR A 15 11.72 11.77 -9.64
CA THR A 15 12.45 12.90 -9.01
C THR A 15 12.16 14.25 -9.63
N ALA A 16 11.42 14.31 -10.75
CA ALA A 16 10.92 15.57 -11.27
C ALA A 16 9.90 16.17 -10.30
N THR A 17 9.89 17.50 -10.21
CA THR A 17 8.88 18.19 -9.41
C THR A 17 7.51 18.02 -10.06
N VAL A 18 6.46 18.03 -9.23
CA VAL A 18 5.06 17.90 -9.67
C VAL A 18 4.28 19.19 -9.44
N ASP A 19 4.99 20.31 -9.34
CA ASP A 19 4.46 21.64 -9.02
C ASP A 19 3.50 22.17 -10.12
N ASP A 20 3.57 21.61 -11.33
CA ASP A 20 2.68 21.89 -12.47
C ASP A 20 1.43 21.01 -12.49
N ILE A 21 1.40 19.92 -11.71
CA ILE A 21 0.29 18.96 -11.64
C ILE A 21 -0.53 19.17 -10.38
N LEU A 22 0.15 19.33 -9.23
CA LEU A 22 -0.49 19.53 -7.93
C LEU A 22 -0.34 20.99 -7.50
N THR A 23 -1.43 21.54 -7.02
CA THR A 23 -1.55 22.87 -6.42
C THR A 23 -1.76 22.74 -4.92
N ASN A 24 -1.58 23.84 -4.19
CA ASN A 24 -1.63 23.88 -2.71
C ASN A 24 -0.64 22.93 -2.03
N THR A 25 0.45 22.58 -2.71
CA THR A 25 1.56 21.78 -2.19
C THR A 25 2.81 22.65 -2.02
N PRO A 26 3.77 22.26 -1.17
CA PRO A 26 5.08 22.91 -1.13
C PRO A 26 5.82 22.72 -2.46
N ASN A 27 6.62 23.71 -2.86
CA ASN A 27 7.47 23.62 -4.04
C ASN A 27 8.48 22.48 -3.94
N GLY A 28 8.76 21.81 -5.05
CA GLY A 28 9.75 20.73 -5.09
C GLY A 28 9.22 19.37 -4.62
N LEU A 29 7.91 19.22 -4.45
CA LEU A 29 7.30 17.92 -4.22
C LEU A 29 7.56 17.01 -5.43
N THR A 30 7.80 15.71 -5.20
CA THR A 30 8.07 14.74 -6.26
C THR A 30 7.27 13.46 -6.01
N LEU A 31 7.09 12.64 -7.05
CA LEU A 31 6.45 11.33 -6.91
C LEU A 31 7.21 10.43 -5.93
N LYS A 32 8.56 10.48 -5.91
CA LYS A 32 9.40 9.75 -4.94
C LYS A 32 9.09 10.17 -3.51
N HIS A 33 8.89 11.46 -3.24
CA HIS A 33 8.55 11.95 -1.89
C HIS A 33 7.22 11.40 -1.38
N LEU A 34 6.21 11.31 -2.25
CA LEU A 34 4.91 10.73 -1.93
C LEU A 34 5.03 9.24 -1.59
N LEU A 35 5.71 8.46 -2.45
CA LEU A 35 5.91 7.02 -2.27
C LEU A 35 6.76 6.67 -1.05
N LEU A 36 7.59 7.60 -0.58
CA LEU A 36 8.43 7.46 0.61
C LEU A 36 7.80 7.96 1.91
N HIS A 37 6.59 8.53 1.85
CA HIS A 37 5.98 9.20 3.01
C HIS A 37 6.83 10.33 3.62
N VAL A 38 7.64 11.00 2.79
CA VAL A 38 8.44 12.17 3.20
C VAL A 38 7.96 13.45 2.52
N SER A 39 6.70 13.47 2.06
CA SER A 39 6.08 14.66 1.46
C SER A 39 5.85 15.80 2.47
N GLY A 40 5.82 15.48 3.77
CA GLY A 40 5.41 16.39 4.84
C GLY A 40 3.90 16.41 5.09
N LEU A 41 3.12 15.76 4.23
CA LEU A 41 1.66 15.69 4.33
C LEU A 41 1.24 14.85 5.54
N ARG A 42 0.35 15.41 6.35
CA ARG A 42 -0.43 14.67 7.34
C ARG A 42 -1.75 14.24 6.70
N ASP A 43 -2.15 12.99 6.91
CA ASP A 43 -3.48 12.56 6.45
C ASP A 43 -4.59 13.43 7.05
N PRO A 44 -5.57 13.86 6.24
CA PRO A 44 -6.83 14.37 6.75
C PRO A 44 -7.69 13.22 7.31
N ASP A 45 -8.70 13.55 8.11
CA ASP A 45 -9.65 12.57 8.65
C ASP A 45 -10.33 11.74 7.54
N VAL A 46 -10.56 12.37 6.39
CA VAL A 46 -11.08 11.72 5.18
C VAL A 46 -10.09 11.94 4.03
N TYR A 47 -9.33 10.90 3.70
CA TYR A 47 -8.28 10.92 2.69
C TYR A 47 -8.71 10.34 1.32
N TRP A 48 -10.02 10.29 1.05
CA TRP A 48 -10.57 9.87 -0.23
C TRP A 48 -11.68 10.82 -0.68
N ALA A 49 -11.93 10.86 -1.99
CA ALA A 49 -12.91 11.72 -2.61
C ALA A 49 -13.82 10.92 -3.56
N ASP A 50 -15.08 11.36 -3.70
CA ASP A 50 -16.02 10.76 -4.68
C ASP A 50 -15.67 11.21 -6.13
N ILE A 51 -16.30 10.58 -7.11
CA ILE A 51 -15.96 10.67 -8.54
C ILE A 51 -16.00 12.08 -9.13
N GLN A 52 -16.84 12.97 -8.61
CA GLN A 52 -16.98 14.36 -9.09
C GLN A 52 -16.04 15.34 -8.37
N THR A 53 -15.31 14.87 -7.37
CA THR A 53 -14.50 15.70 -6.49
C THR A 53 -13.03 15.64 -6.91
N ASN A 54 -12.38 16.80 -6.99
CA ASN A 54 -10.93 16.87 -7.20
C ASN A 54 -10.21 16.52 -5.88
N ILE A 55 -9.23 15.63 -5.93
CA ILE A 55 -8.46 15.18 -4.75
C ILE A 55 -7.78 16.34 -4.03
N GLN A 56 -7.44 17.43 -4.73
CA GLN A 56 -6.80 18.62 -4.15
C GLN A 56 -7.71 19.40 -3.20
N SER A 57 -9.01 19.06 -3.13
CA SER A 57 -9.91 19.61 -2.11
C SER A 57 -9.76 18.94 -0.74
N LEU A 58 -9.03 17.82 -0.65
CA LEU A 58 -8.85 17.07 0.60
C LEU A 58 -7.72 17.63 1.49
N TYR A 59 -6.97 18.61 1.01
CA TYR A 59 -5.84 19.17 1.73
C TYR A 59 -5.63 20.65 1.42
N THR A 60 -4.89 21.30 2.30
CA THR A 60 -4.37 22.65 2.13
C THR A 60 -2.86 22.65 2.31
N ILE A 61 -2.20 23.77 2.01
CA ILE A 61 -0.75 23.90 2.27
C ILE A 61 -0.41 23.70 3.76
N ALA A 62 -1.33 23.99 4.68
CA ALA A 62 -1.12 23.84 6.12
C ALA A 62 -1.05 22.38 6.57
N ASP A 63 -1.56 21.44 5.78
CA ASP A 63 -1.49 20.00 6.05
C ASP A 63 -0.09 19.43 5.75
N PHE A 64 0.75 20.19 5.04
CA PHE A 64 2.18 19.90 4.86
C PHE A 64 2.99 20.47 6.03
N THR A 65 3.10 19.65 7.07
CA THR A 65 3.64 20.04 8.38
C THR A 65 5.17 20.13 8.43
N HIS A 66 5.88 19.63 7.41
CA HIS A 66 7.33 19.59 7.36
C HIS A 66 7.84 19.87 5.94
N PRO A 67 9.08 20.38 5.78
CA PRO A 67 9.67 20.52 4.46
C PRO A 67 9.76 19.18 3.73
N VAL A 68 9.52 19.22 2.42
CA VAL A 68 9.57 18.04 1.54
C VAL A 68 10.93 17.33 1.68
N GLY A 69 10.90 16.02 1.85
CA GLY A 69 12.07 15.15 1.93
C GLY A 69 12.73 15.07 3.32
N THR A 70 12.27 15.86 4.30
CA THR A 70 12.99 16.01 5.58
C THR A 70 12.43 15.19 6.74
N TYR A 71 11.17 14.77 6.66
CA TYR A 71 10.47 14.13 7.77
C TYR A 71 9.52 13.04 7.27
N PHE A 72 9.67 11.82 7.79
CA PHE A 72 8.77 10.72 7.49
C PHE A 72 7.47 10.82 8.29
N ARG A 73 6.33 10.68 7.62
CA ARG A 73 5.02 10.52 8.24
C ARG A 73 4.14 9.72 7.30
N TYR A 74 3.67 8.57 7.77
CA TYR A 74 2.73 7.76 7.00
C TYR A 74 1.50 8.60 6.62
N SER A 75 1.09 8.46 5.36
CA SER A 75 -0.05 9.19 4.80
C SER A 75 -0.62 8.38 3.64
N ASN A 76 -1.86 7.93 3.78
CA ASN A 76 -2.67 7.29 2.76
C ASN A 76 -2.88 8.22 1.57
N LEU A 77 -3.12 9.52 1.83
CA LEU A 77 -3.40 10.49 0.78
C LEU A 77 -2.21 10.63 -0.18
N ASN A 78 -0.97 10.40 0.27
CA ASN A 78 0.20 10.37 -0.63
C ASN A 78 0.01 9.39 -1.80
N TYR A 79 -0.57 8.21 -1.57
CA TYR A 79 -0.83 7.23 -2.64
C TYR A 79 -1.97 7.65 -3.57
N GLY A 80 -2.98 8.34 -3.04
CA GLY A 80 -4.01 8.99 -3.84
C GLY A 80 -3.43 10.07 -4.78
N LEU A 81 -2.54 10.91 -4.26
CA LEU A 81 -1.84 11.94 -5.04
C LEU A 81 -0.90 11.31 -6.06
N ALA A 82 -0.14 10.29 -5.66
CA ALA A 82 0.74 9.54 -6.56
C ALA A 82 -0.04 8.93 -7.74
N ALA A 83 -1.17 8.27 -7.47
CA ALA A 83 -2.05 7.74 -8.51
C ALA A 83 -2.55 8.85 -9.44
N THR A 84 -2.95 10.00 -8.89
CA THR A 84 -3.41 11.17 -9.66
C THR A 84 -2.32 11.70 -10.59
N ILE A 85 -1.07 11.84 -10.12
CA ILE A 85 0.08 12.24 -10.94
C ILE A 85 0.33 11.24 -12.06
N VAL A 86 0.33 9.95 -11.74
CA VAL A 86 0.55 8.88 -12.72
C VAL A 86 -0.52 8.89 -13.80
N GLU A 87 -1.78 9.10 -13.44
CA GLU A 87 -2.88 9.29 -14.39
C GLU A 87 -2.63 10.47 -15.33
N THR A 88 -2.30 11.64 -14.79
CA THR A 88 -1.99 12.84 -15.56
C THR A 88 -0.85 12.61 -16.55
N GLN A 89 0.24 11.98 -16.10
CA GLN A 89 1.44 11.78 -16.90
C GLN A 89 1.29 10.66 -17.94
N LEU A 90 0.54 9.61 -17.64
CA LEU A 90 0.39 8.45 -18.54
C LEU A 90 -0.90 8.49 -19.38
N GLY A 91 -1.83 9.41 -19.09
CA GLY A 91 -3.05 9.61 -19.88
C GLY A 91 -4.05 8.46 -19.79
N GLU A 92 -4.01 7.64 -18.74
CA GLU A 92 -4.89 6.49 -18.54
C GLU A 92 -5.30 6.39 -17.07
N ARG A 93 -6.49 5.85 -16.79
CA ARG A 93 -6.95 5.65 -15.40
C ARG A 93 -6.05 4.70 -14.63
N PHE A 94 -5.88 4.96 -13.34
CA PHE A 94 -4.98 4.20 -12.49
C PHE A 94 -5.38 2.73 -12.36
N ASP A 95 -6.68 2.44 -12.25
CA ASP A 95 -7.19 1.06 -12.19
C ASP A 95 -6.77 0.23 -13.40
N ARG A 96 -6.85 0.81 -14.59
CA ARG A 96 -6.45 0.16 -15.85
C ARG A 96 -4.95 0.01 -15.98
N LEU A 97 -4.19 1.03 -15.59
CA LEU A 97 -2.73 0.97 -15.59
C LEU A 97 -2.25 -0.19 -14.70
N ILE A 98 -2.80 -0.28 -13.49
CA ILE A 98 -2.50 -1.36 -12.54
C ILE A 98 -3.00 -2.70 -13.06
N TRP A 99 -4.24 -2.81 -13.56
CA TRP A 99 -4.77 -4.04 -14.14
C TRP A 99 -3.88 -4.58 -15.29
N ASN A 100 -3.44 -3.69 -16.19
CA ASN A 100 -2.51 -4.05 -17.26
C ASN A 100 -1.17 -4.53 -16.71
N TRP A 101 -0.66 -3.91 -15.63
CA TRP A 101 0.59 -4.34 -15.01
C TRP A 101 0.46 -5.71 -14.33
N VAL A 102 -0.56 -5.92 -13.50
CA VAL A 102 -0.76 -7.20 -12.79
C VAL A 102 -0.96 -8.36 -13.77
N THR A 103 -1.78 -8.16 -14.82
CA THR A 103 -2.04 -9.20 -15.84
C THR A 103 -0.76 -9.57 -16.59
N ARG A 104 0.09 -8.60 -16.94
CA ARG A 104 1.38 -8.84 -17.59
C ARG A 104 2.36 -9.65 -16.72
N HIS A 105 2.20 -9.59 -15.40
CA HIS A 105 2.99 -10.37 -14.45
C HIS A 105 2.35 -11.71 -14.06
N GLY A 106 1.27 -12.12 -14.75
CA GLY A 106 0.60 -13.39 -14.54
C GLY A 106 -0.25 -13.43 -13.26
N LEU A 107 -0.64 -12.27 -12.76
CA LEU A 107 -1.48 -12.14 -11.57
C LEU A 107 -2.94 -11.93 -12.00
N ASP A 108 -3.86 -12.48 -11.23
CA ASP A 108 -5.30 -12.17 -11.36
C ASP A 108 -5.74 -11.46 -10.08
N ALA A 109 -5.61 -10.13 -10.13
CA ALA A 109 -5.75 -9.19 -9.03
C ALA A 109 -6.25 -7.85 -9.56
N GLY A 110 -6.70 -6.97 -8.67
CA GLY A 110 -7.24 -5.68 -9.11
C GLY A 110 -7.60 -4.72 -7.99
N LEU A 111 -7.68 -3.44 -8.32
CA LEU A 111 -8.08 -2.38 -7.39
C LEU A 111 -9.60 -2.34 -7.25
N ASN A 112 -10.09 -2.41 -6.01
CA ASN A 112 -11.52 -2.46 -5.68
C ASN A 112 -12.27 -3.53 -6.49
N TRP A 113 -11.68 -4.72 -6.67
CA TRP A 113 -12.19 -5.78 -7.55
C TRP A 113 -12.16 -5.46 -9.06
N SER A 114 -11.93 -4.21 -9.48
CA SER A 114 -11.73 -3.84 -10.89
C SER A 114 -10.55 -4.63 -11.48
N GLY A 115 -10.83 -5.47 -12.47
CA GLY A 115 -9.81 -6.29 -13.12
C GLY A 115 -9.61 -7.70 -12.55
N VAL A 116 -10.22 -8.02 -11.40
CA VAL A 116 -10.24 -9.40 -10.86
C VAL A 116 -11.23 -10.27 -11.66
N SER A 117 -10.82 -11.47 -12.06
CA SER A 117 -11.64 -12.39 -12.85
C SER A 117 -12.93 -12.80 -12.13
N PRO A 118 -14.02 -13.10 -12.86
CA PRO A 118 -15.26 -13.60 -12.26
C PRO A 118 -15.03 -14.83 -11.36
N ARG A 119 -14.19 -15.77 -11.81
CA ARG A 119 -13.84 -16.97 -11.04
C ARG A 119 -13.22 -16.65 -9.68
N LYS A 120 -12.33 -15.65 -9.59
CA LYS A 120 -11.75 -15.26 -8.29
C LYS A 120 -12.71 -14.44 -7.44
N ARG A 121 -13.61 -13.66 -8.05
CA ARG A 121 -14.67 -12.95 -7.32
C ARG A 121 -15.63 -13.92 -6.62
N GLU A 122 -15.95 -15.05 -7.26
CA GLU A 122 -16.77 -16.12 -6.64
C GLU A 122 -16.10 -16.76 -5.41
N LEU A 123 -14.76 -16.69 -5.33
CA LEU A 123 -13.95 -17.22 -4.23
C LEU A 123 -13.56 -16.13 -3.22
N ALA A 124 -14.18 -14.96 -3.28
CA ALA A 124 -13.88 -13.87 -2.38
C ALA A 124 -14.04 -14.28 -0.91
N ALA A 125 -13.15 -13.76 -0.07
CA ALA A 125 -13.22 -13.90 1.37
C ALA A 125 -13.49 -12.53 1.98
N ALA A 126 -14.55 -12.44 2.78
CA ALA A 126 -14.80 -11.27 3.59
C ALA A 126 -13.72 -11.09 4.65
N LEU A 127 -13.45 -9.83 5.01
CA LEU A 127 -12.60 -9.48 6.14
C LEU A 127 -13.48 -9.25 7.36
N TYR A 128 -13.04 -9.67 8.54
CA TYR A 128 -13.86 -9.67 9.74
C TYR A 128 -13.23 -8.92 10.91
N ARG A 129 -14.07 -8.39 11.79
CA ARG A 129 -13.64 -7.88 13.09
C ARG A 129 -14.67 -8.26 14.16
N GLN A 130 -14.21 -8.56 15.37
CA GLN A 130 -15.11 -8.68 16.51
C GLN A 130 -15.51 -7.29 17.03
N ASP A 131 -16.75 -7.15 17.48
CA ASP A 131 -17.23 -5.98 18.21
C ASP A 131 -16.92 -6.06 19.72
N GLU A 132 -17.29 -5.02 20.48
CA GLU A 132 -17.03 -4.90 21.93
C GLU A 132 -17.55 -6.08 22.76
N ILE A 133 -18.55 -6.82 22.27
CA ILE A 133 -19.13 -7.98 22.96
C ILE A 133 -18.62 -9.33 22.41
N GLY A 134 -17.69 -9.29 21.45
CA GLY A 134 -17.01 -10.47 20.89
C GLY A 134 -17.68 -11.08 19.65
N GLU A 135 -18.71 -10.43 19.10
CA GLU A 135 -19.43 -10.93 17.93
C GLU A 135 -18.69 -10.58 16.64
N TRP A 136 -18.59 -11.56 15.73
CA TRP A 136 -17.89 -11.38 14.45
C TRP A 136 -18.77 -10.70 13.42
N GLY A 137 -18.32 -9.55 12.90
CA GLY A 137 -18.93 -8.85 11.78
C GLY A 137 -17.99 -8.78 10.58
N ALA A 138 -18.52 -8.99 9.38
CA ALA A 138 -17.77 -8.69 8.17
C ALA A 138 -17.63 -7.17 8.00
N THR A 139 -16.42 -6.69 7.73
CA THR A 139 -16.13 -5.27 7.55
C THR A 139 -16.17 -4.86 6.09
N VAL A 140 -15.70 -5.72 5.18
CA VAL A 140 -15.70 -5.51 3.73
C VAL A 140 -15.75 -6.85 2.99
N ASP A 141 -16.09 -6.78 1.70
CA ASP A 141 -15.94 -7.87 0.75
C ASP A 141 -16.77 -9.13 1.10
N LEU A 142 -17.96 -8.94 1.69
CA LEU A 142 -18.98 -9.98 1.78
C LEU A 142 -19.27 -10.52 0.37
N PRO A 143 -19.19 -11.86 0.13
CA PRO A 143 -19.31 -12.40 -1.22
C PRO A 143 -20.58 -11.98 -1.96
N ALA A 144 -21.70 -11.87 -1.24
CA ALA A 144 -22.99 -11.44 -1.80
C ALA A 144 -23.01 -9.95 -2.22
N GLU A 145 -22.08 -9.14 -1.72
CA GLU A 145 -22.00 -7.70 -1.95
C GLU A 145 -21.00 -7.33 -3.06
N ILE A 146 -20.18 -8.28 -3.51
CA ILE A 146 -19.17 -8.04 -4.53
C ILE A 146 -19.84 -7.92 -5.89
N PRO A 147 -19.76 -6.75 -6.56
CA PRO A 147 -20.38 -6.61 -7.86
C PRO A 147 -19.72 -7.55 -8.89
N LEU A 148 -20.54 -8.22 -9.69
CA LEU A 148 -20.05 -9.00 -10.82
C LEU A 148 -19.66 -8.11 -12.01
N ALA A 149 -20.26 -6.92 -12.10
CA ALA A 149 -19.90 -5.92 -13.10
C ALA A 149 -18.53 -5.31 -12.80
N SER A 150 -17.81 -4.89 -13.85
CA SER A 150 -16.50 -4.27 -13.77
C SER A 150 -16.43 -3.10 -14.76
N PRO A 151 -15.65 -2.04 -14.50
CA PRO A 151 -14.85 -1.75 -13.31
C PRO A 151 -15.70 -1.39 -12.08
N ILE A 152 -15.09 -1.53 -10.90
CA ILE A 152 -15.65 -1.17 -9.60
C ILE A 152 -14.78 -0.11 -8.97
N TYR A 153 -15.39 0.89 -8.33
CA TYR A 153 -14.70 1.94 -7.59
C TYR A 153 -15.48 2.31 -6.34
N LEU A 154 -14.82 2.52 -5.20
CA LEU A 154 -15.48 2.76 -3.89
C LEU A 154 -16.65 1.78 -3.59
N GLY A 155 -16.53 0.51 -4.01
CA GLY A 155 -17.60 -0.50 -3.87
C GLY A 155 -18.80 -0.34 -4.81
N ARG A 156 -18.78 0.65 -5.71
CA ARG A 156 -19.83 0.95 -6.70
C ARG A 156 -19.48 0.36 -8.07
N GLY A 157 -20.50 -0.01 -8.84
CA GLY A 157 -20.34 -0.44 -10.22
C GLY A 157 -19.96 0.70 -11.19
N ILE A 158 -19.97 0.41 -12.49
CA ILE A 158 -19.50 1.32 -13.56
C ILE A 158 -20.25 2.66 -13.68
N GLN A 159 -21.43 2.80 -13.07
CA GLN A 159 -22.29 3.96 -13.25
C GLN A 159 -21.59 5.26 -12.81
N GLY A 160 -21.57 6.27 -13.68
CA GLY A 160 -20.90 7.55 -13.42
C GLY A 160 -19.43 7.59 -13.83
N LEU A 161 -18.76 6.43 -14.00
CA LEU A 161 -17.33 6.36 -14.33
C LEU A 161 -16.99 6.99 -15.69
N GLY A 162 -17.95 7.07 -16.62
CA GLY A 162 -17.77 7.78 -17.89
C GLY A 162 -17.53 9.29 -17.74
N ASN A 163 -17.88 9.87 -16.59
CA ASN A 163 -17.64 11.28 -16.27
C ASN A 163 -16.31 11.50 -15.54
N TYR A 164 -15.58 10.43 -15.18
CA TYR A 164 -14.31 10.53 -14.49
C TYR A 164 -13.26 11.17 -15.40
N LYS A 165 -12.60 12.21 -14.89
CA LYS A 165 -11.50 12.87 -15.58
C LYS A 165 -10.18 12.35 -15.03
N ILE A 166 -9.37 11.75 -15.91
CA ILE A 166 -8.02 11.29 -15.58
C ILE A 166 -7.23 12.44 -14.95
N GLY A 167 -6.51 12.17 -13.86
CA GLY A 167 -5.68 13.16 -13.19
C GLY A 167 -6.44 14.09 -12.23
N THR A 168 -7.72 13.82 -11.93
CA THR A 168 -8.46 14.60 -10.93
C THR A 168 -8.58 13.92 -9.58
N ASN A 169 -8.69 12.59 -9.52
CA ASN A 169 -8.92 11.89 -8.25
C ASN A 169 -8.52 10.40 -8.27
N GLY A 170 -7.22 10.14 -8.09
CA GLY A 170 -6.68 8.78 -7.98
C GLY A 170 -7.19 7.98 -6.77
N THR A 171 -7.72 8.63 -5.71
CA THR A 171 -8.26 7.90 -4.53
C THR A 171 -9.49 7.08 -4.86
N LEU A 172 -10.17 7.38 -5.97
CA LEU A 172 -11.35 6.66 -6.46
C LEU A 172 -11.11 5.15 -6.56
N PHE A 173 -9.88 4.76 -6.88
CA PHE A 173 -9.47 3.36 -7.06
C PHE A 173 -8.74 2.79 -5.83
N SER A 174 -8.70 3.52 -4.71
CA SER A 174 -8.08 3.09 -3.44
C SER A 174 -6.64 2.54 -3.61
N PRO A 175 -5.71 3.34 -4.15
CA PRO A 175 -4.31 2.91 -4.35
C PRO A 175 -3.58 2.55 -3.04
N GLN A 176 -4.03 3.09 -1.90
CA GLN A 176 -3.43 2.88 -0.58
C GLN A 176 -3.76 1.53 0.06
N GLY A 177 -4.89 0.92 -0.30
CA GLY A 177 -5.38 -0.28 0.41
C GLY A 177 -6.50 -1.03 -0.30
N GLY A 178 -6.75 -0.75 -1.58
CA GLY A 178 -7.84 -1.31 -2.36
C GLY A 178 -7.49 -2.51 -3.21
N MET A 179 -6.24 -2.99 -3.18
CA MET A 179 -5.83 -4.13 -4.00
C MET A 179 -6.43 -5.44 -3.46
N ARG A 180 -7.13 -6.19 -4.31
CA ARG A 180 -7.65 -7.53 -4.01
C ARG A 180 -6.85 -8.55 -4.80
N MET A 181 -6.32 -9.55 -4.10
CA MET A 181 -5.53 -10.63 -4.66
C MET A 181 -5.58 -11.87 -3.76
N SER A 182 -5.32 -13.06 -4.31
CA SER A 182 -5.19 -14.27 -3.49
C SER A 182 -3.84 -14.30 -2.77
N LEU A 183 -3.69 -15.16 -1.77
CA LEU A 183 -2.40 -15.37 -1.10
C LEU A 183 -1.30 -15.85 -2.07
N SER A 184 -1.65 -16.64 -3.08
CA SER A 184 -0.71 -17.07 -4.13
C SER A 184 -0.24 -15.91 -5.01
N ASP A 185 -1.14 -14.98 -5.35
CA ASP A 185 -0.75 -13.77 -6.10
C ASP A 185 0.11 -12.84 -5.22
N LEU A 186 -0.19 -12.75 -3.93
CA LEU A 186 0.58 -11.97 -2.97
C LEU A 186 2.00 -12.55 -2.77
N LEU A 187 2.13 -13.87 -2.75
CA LEU A 187 3.43 -14.55 -2.77
C LEU A 187 4.18 -14.25 -4.08
N ARG A 188 3.49 -14.27 -5.22
CA ARG A 188 4.10 -13.92 -6.51
C ARG A 188 4.59 -12.47 -6.52
N ILE A 189 3.90 -11.55 -5.85
CA ILE A 189 4.36 -10.18 -5.65
C ILE A 189 5.68 -10.15 -4.85
N ALA A 190 5.80 -10.97 -3.80
CA ALA A 190 7.05 -11.10 -3.05
C ALA A 190 8.18 -11.71 -3.89
N ASP A 191 7.91 -12.75 -4.71
CA ASP A 191 8.89 -13.31 -5.64
C ASP A 191 9.40 -12.27 -6.64
N LEU A 192 8.48 -11.45 -7.16
CA LEU A 192 8.83 -10.39 -8.08
C LEU A 192 9.66 -9.27 -7.42
N LEU A 193 9.62 -9.11 -6.08
CA LEU A 193 10.51 -8.21 -5.36
C LEU A 193 11.96 -8.72 -5.32
N GLN A 194 12.20 -10.03 -5.41
CA GLN A 194 13.55 -10.60 -5.34
C GLN A 194 14.50 -10.04 -6.40
N SER A 195 14.01 -9.83 -7.63
CA SER A 195 14.82 -9.30 -8.71
C SER A 195 14.89 -7.77 -8.74
N ARG A 196 14.20 -7.07 -7.83
CA ARG A 196 14.12 -5.60 -7.80
C ARG A 196 14.91 -5.03 -6.63
N THR A 197 16.24 -5.07 -6.76
CA THR A 197 17.20 -4.68 -5.71
C THR A 197 17.07 -3.23 -5.24
N ASN A 198 16.46 -2.35 -6.04
CA ASN A 198 16.16 -0.98 -5.64
C ASN A 198 15.12 -0.90 -4.50
N PHE A 199 14.34 -1.96 -4.25
CA PHE A 199 13.43 -2.07 -3.10
C PHE A 199 14.10 -2.67 -1.86
N HIS A 200 15.35 -3.15 -1.96
CA HIS A 200 16.05 -3.82 -0.85
C HIS A 200 16.89 -2.85 0.00
N SER A 201 16.98 -1.59 -0.42
CA SER A 201 17.72 -0.54 0.26
C SER A 201 16.79 0.57 0.73
N PRO A 202 16.85 0.98 2.01
CA PRO A 202 16.02 2.07 2.51
C PRO A 202 16.46 3.40 1.88
N SER A 203 15.50 4.27 1.59
CA SER A 203 15.77 5.68 1.26
C SER A 203 15.58 6.59 2.49
N TRP A 204 14.86 6.11 3.50
CA TRP A 204 14.72 6.74 4.80
C TRP A 204 15.03 5.72 5.90
N ILE A 205 15.78 6.15 6.90
CA ILE A 205 16.10 5.40 8.13
C ILE A 205 15.85 6.34 9.29
N PHE A 206 15.14 5.88 10.32
CA PHE A 206 14.86 6.67 11.50
C PHE A 206 16.15 6.98 12.28
N ASP A 207 16.40 8.27 12.56
CA ASP A 207 17.58 8.75 13.28
C ASP A 207 17.29 9.17 14.73
N GLY A 208 16.08 8.90 15.21
CA GLY A 208 15.58 9.33 16.52
C GLY A 208 14.69 10.57 16.46
N ARG A 209 14.66 11.32 15.34
CA ARG A 209 13.89 12.58 15.23
C ARG A 209 13.33 12.88 13.84
N ASN A 210 13.81 12.24 12.78
CA ASN A 210 13.44 12.52 11.39
C ASN A 210 12.15 11.85 10.89
N GLY A 211 11.23 11.48 11.81
CA GLY A 211 9.93 10.95 11.42
C GLY A 211 8.99 10.63 12.58
N ALA A 212 7.70 10.53 12.26
CA ALA A 212 6.67 9.98 13.13
C ALA A 212 6.59 8.47 12.87
N THR A 213 7.20 7.68 13.75
CA THR A 213 7.41 6.24 13.55
C THR A 213 6.22 5.38 13.95
N GLU A 214 5.11 5.99 14.42
CA GLU A 214 3.97 5.29 15.01
C GLU A 214 4.42 4.30 16.10
N ASN A 215 5.10 4.84 17.11
CA ASN A 215 5.68 4.07 18.21
C ASN A 215 6.70 3.02 17.76
N ASN A 216 7.54 3.29 16.76
CA ASN A 216 8.53 2.37 16.18
C ASN A 216 7.94 1.28 15.26
N HIS A 217 6.73 1.46 14.76
CA HIS A 217 6.20 0.65 13.65
C HIS A 217 7.03 0.86 12.37
N PHE A 218 7.39 2.10 12.07
CA PHE A 218 8.24 2.48 10.94
C PHE A 218 9.66 2.80 11.41
N LEU A 219 10.64 2.00 10.99
CA LEU A 219 12.07 2.23 11.29
C LEU A 219 12.89 2.58 10.07
N SER A 220 12.48 2.09 8.91
CA SER A 220 13.18 2.25 7.64
C SER A 220 12.22 1.98 6.48
N PHE A 221 12.34 2.77 5.42
CA PHE A 221 11.39 2.74 4.31
C PHE A 221 12.07 3.09 2.98
N GLY A 222 11.71 2.35 1.93
CA GLY A 222 11.97 2.65 0.52
C GLY A 222 10.68 3.07 -0.19
N PRO A 223 10.71 3.50 -1.47
CA PRO A 223 9.51 3.97 -2.16
C PRO A 223 8.46 2.86 -2.28
N GLY A 224 7.48 2.86 -1.37
CA GLY A 224 6.46 1.82 -1.22
C GLY A 224 6.91 0.46 -0.72
N SER A 225 7.94 0.40 0.11
CA SER A 225 8.39 -0.84 0.75
C SER A 225 8.99 -0.58 2.13
N TYR A 226 8.63 -1.41 3.10
CA TYR A 226 9.44 -1.62 4.29
C TYR A 226 10.78 -2.23 3.88
N VAL A 227 11.84 -1.83 4.57
CA VAL A 227 13.18 -2.39 4.37
C VAL A 227 13.84 -2.60 5.73
N TYR A 228 13.58 -3.74 6.35
CA TYR A 228 14.16 -4.07 7.64
C TYR A 228 15.60 -4.58 7.47
N SER A 229 16.55 -3.92 8.13
CA SER A 229 17.87 -4.50 8.37
C SER A 229 17.76 -5.70 9.32
N ALA A 230 18.77 -6.56 9.32
CA ALA A 230 18.75 -7.80 10.10
C ALA A 230 18.54 -7.59 11.63
N ASP A 231 19.00 -6.47 12.18
CA ASP A 231 18.83 -6.07 13.58
C ASP A 231 17.44 -5.49 13.89
N GLN A 232 16.86 -4.78 12.92
CA GLN A 232 15.52 -4.17 13.00
C GLN A 232 14.41 -5.08 12.50
N SER A 233 14.73 -6.28 12.03
CA SER A 233 13.77 -7.22 11.48
C SER A 233 12.87 -7.83 12.56
N PRO A 234 11.58 -8.07 12.25
CA PRO A 234 10.71 -8.90 13.08
C PRO A 234 11.18 -10.36 13.14
N ILE A 235 11.90 -10.85 12.11
CA ILE A 235 12.64 -12.12 12.16
C ILE A 235 14.11 -11.79 12.45
N LYS A 236 14.48 -11.76 13.74
CA LYS A 236 15.83 -11.36 14.17
C LYS A 236 16.92 -12.10 13.40
N GLY A 237 17.89 -11.33 12.88
CA GLY A 237 19.03 -11.80 12.09
C GLY A 237 18.78 -11.84 10.58
N VAL A 238 17.57 -11.54 10.10
CA VAL A 238 17.19 -11.71 8.70
C VAL A 238 16.78 -10.37 8.11
N GLN A 239 17.48 -9.91 7.07
CA GLN A 239 17.03 -8.74 6.30
C GLN A 239 15.73 -9.06 5.56
N LEU A 240 14.76 -8.14 5.60
CA LEU A 240 13.47 -8.30 4.92
C LEU A 240 13.13 -7.06 4.10
N ALA A 241 12.66 -7.25 2.87
CA ALA A 241 12.11 -6.19 2.02
C ALA A 241 10.70 -6.58 1.57
N GLY A 242 9.73 -5.68 1.71
CA GLY A 242 8.34 -6.00 1.44
C GLY A 242 7.36 -5.01 2.03
N HIS A 243 6.15 -5.46 2.36
CA HIS A 243 5.15 -4.58 2.97
C HIS A 243 4.18 -5.33 3.89
N LEU A 244 3.75 -4.64 4.94
CA LEU A 244 2.65 -5.06 5.83
C LEU A 244 1.33 -4.47 5.34
N GLY A 245 0.24 -5.21 5.51
CA GLY A 245 -1.12 -4.69 5.38
C GLY A 245 -1.85 -4.83 6.71
N GLU A 246 -2.48 -3.74 7.14
CA GLU A 246 -3.33 -3.69 8.33
C GLU A 246 -4.56 -2.85 7.99
N ALA A 247 -5.63 -3.50 7.54
CA ALA A 247 -6.82 -2.83 7.08
C ALA A 247 -8.05 -3.72 7.22
N TYR A 248 -9.19 -3.12 7.59
CA TYR A 248 -10.48 -3.81 7.63
C TYR A 248 -10.49 -5.12 8.43
N GLY A 249 -9.73 -5.20 9.53
CA GLY A 249 -9.63 -6.45 10.32
C GLY A 249 -8.77 -7.55 9.68
N ALA A 250 -7.99 -7.23 8.66
CA ALA A 250 -6.99 -8.12 8.09
C ALA A 250 -5.55 -7.69 8.44
N TYR A 251 -4.72 -8.69 8.71
CA TYR A 251 -3.28 -8.59 8.88
C TYR A 251 -2.59 -9.40 7.78
N THR A 252 -1.96 -8.72 6.85
CA THR A 252 -1.30 -9.35 5.70
C THR A 252 0.15 -8.92 5.60
N GLY A 253 0.94 -9.68 4.84
CA GLY A 253 2.31 -9.30 4.54
C GLY A 253 2.84 -10.04 3.33
N ALA A 254 3.76 -9.40 2.62
CA ALA A 254 4.50 -9.97 1.50
C ALA A 254 5.95 -9.50 1.58
N PHE A 255 6.88 -10.44 1.71
CA PHE A 255 8.29 -10.14 1.91
C PHE A 255 9.17 -11.08 1.12
N CYS A 256 10.29 -10.53 0.68
CA CYS A 256 11.41 -11.29 0.16
C CYS A 256 12.61 -11.15 1.12
N VAL A 257 13.52 -12.13 1.08
CA VAL A 257 14.76 -12.13 1.86
C VAL A 257 15.91 -11.83 0.88
N PRO A 258 16.39 -10.58 0.82
CA PRO A 258 17.44 -10.19 -0.12
C PRO A 258 18.68 -11.06 -0.03
N GLY A 259 19.26 -11.42 -1.18
CA GLY A 259 20.44 -12.29 -1.28
C GLY A 259 20.16 -13.80 -1.19
N THR A 260 18.89 -14.20 -1.06
CA THR A 260 18.45 -15.59 -1.07
C THR A 260 17.38 -15.79 -2.14
N GLU A 261 16.83 -17.00 -2.30
CA GLU A 261 15.65 -17.26 -3.14
C GLU A 261 14.32 -17.21 -2.35
N LEU A 262 14.37 -16.92 -1.04
CA LEU A 262 13.19 -17.00 -0.17
C LEU A 262 12.28 -15.78 -0.31
N SER A 263 11.00 -16.08 -0.53
CA SER A 263 9.90 -15.14 -0.41
C SER A 263 8.76 -15.78 0.37
N PHE A 264 8.00 -14.97 1.08
CA PHE A 264 6.83 -15.43 1.82
C PHE A 264 5.73 -14.38 1.81
N ALA A 265 4.50 -14.87 1.90
CA ALA A 265 3.33 -14.06 2.12
C ALA A 265 2.46 -14.71 3.19
N PHE A 266 1.75 -13.89 3.95
CA PHE A 266 0.81 -14.35 4.97
C PHE A 266 -0.43 -13.47 4.98
N ALA A 267 -1.53 -14.04 5.48
CA ALA A 267 -2.77 -13.32 5.67
C ALA A 267 -3.57 -13.93 6.83
N GLN A 268 -4.02 -13.07 7.73
CA GLN A 268 -5.09 -13.32 8.70
C GLN A 268 -6.23 -12.37 8.36
N LEU A 269 -7.42 -12.91 8.10
CA LEU A 269 -8.57 -12.15 7.56
C LEU A 269 -9.62 -11.80 8.62
N GLY A 270 -9.24 -11.89 9.89
CA GLY A 270 -10.11 -11.57 11.02
C GLY A 270 -9.32 -11.15 12.24
N THR A 271 -9.79 -10.11 12.93
CA THR A 271 -9.18 -9.62 14.17
C THR A 271 -10.20 -9.51 15.29
N ALA A 272 -9.78 -9.79 16.52
CA ALA A 272 -10.58 -9.52 17.71
C ALA A 272 -10.86 -8.01 17.90
N HIS A 273 -11.75 -7.69 18.84
CA HIS A 273 -12.16 -6.31 19.11
C HIS A 273 -11.01 -5.42 19.59
N GLU A 274 -10.14 -5.98 20.43
CA GLU A 274 -8.92 -5.31 20.93
C GLU A 274 -7.84 -5.12 19.84
N GLY A 275 -8.21 -5.30 18.57
CA GLY A 275 -7.42 -5.53 17.36
C GLY A 275 -6.47 -4.42 16.93
N PHE A 276 -5.81 -3.77 17.87
CA PHE A 276 -4.67 -2.88 17.71
C PHE A 276 -3.77 -3.00 18.96
N THR A 277 -3.54 -4.22 19.44
CA THR A 277 -2.53 -4.44 20.49
C THR A 277 -1.15 -4.48 19.84
N LEU A 278 -0.34 -3.48 20.13
CA LEU A 278 1.05 -3.42 19.67
C LEU A 278 1.95 -4.26 20.57
N THR A 279 3.03 -4.83 20.01
CA THR A 279 3.97 -5.69 20.76
C THR A 279 4.70 -4.96 21.89
N GLY A 280 4.82 -3.63 21.81
CA GLY A 280 5.65 -2.83 22.71
C GLY A 280 7.15 -3.07 22.49
N THR A 281 7.55 -3.72 21.39
CA THR A 281 8.94 -4.02 21.03
C THR A 281 9.42 -3.19 19.85
N THR A 282 10.69 -3.34 19.44
CA THR A 282 11.21 -2.75 18.21
C THR A 282 11.56 -3.85 17.19
N PRO A 283 10.94 -3.86 16.00
CA PRO A 283 9.89 -2.95 15.55
C PRO A 283 8.56 -3.19 16.29
N ASN A 284 7.72 -2.16 16.36
CA ASN A 284 6.47 -2.17 17.12
C ASN A 284 5.29 -2.44 16.19
N HIS A 285 5.05 -3.70 15.89
CA HIS A 285 3.94 -4.14 15.06
C HIS A 285 2.77 -4.61 15.91
N SER A 286 1.66 -4.93 15.28
CA SER A 286 0.58 -5.65 15.96
C SER A 286 1.07 -7.02 16.43
N VAL A 287 0.46 -7.52 17.52
CA VAL A 287 0.73 -8.87 18.01
C VAL A 287 0.37 -9.94 16.98
N GLU A 288 -0.62 -9.68 16.12
CA GLU A 288 -1.02 -10.53 15.00
C GLU A 288 0.09 -10.65 13.96
N HIS A 289 0.71 -9.53 13.55
CA HIS A 289 1.86 -9.57 12.64
C HIS A 289 3.04 -10.30 13.26
N GLN A 290 3.34 -10.05 14.54
CA GLN A 290 4.45 -10.71 15.21
C GLN A 290 4.23 -12.23 15.31
N ALA A 291 3.03 -12.68 15.63
CA ALA A 291 2.70 -14.11 15.68
C ALA A 291 2.91 -14.79 14.31
N LEU A 292 2.57 -14.11 13.20
CA LEU A 292 2.81 -14.60 11.84
C LEU A 292 4.31 -14.67 11.52
N PHE A 293 5.10 -13.66 11.91
CA PHE A 293 6.56 -13.70 11.76
C PHE A 293 7.20 -14.79 12.60
N ASP A 294 6.78 -14.98 13.85
CA ASP A 294 7.30 -16.01 14.76
C ASP A 294 7.01 -17.42 14.22
N ALA A 295 5.84 -17.64 13.62
CA ALA A 295 5.50 -18.90 12.97
C ALA A 295 6.39 -19.21 11.75
N LEU A 296 6.80 -18.18 11.01
CA LEU A 296 7.65 -18.31 9.82
C LEU A 296 9.14 -18.38 10.15
N ALA A 297 9.57 -17.78 11.26
CA ALA A 297 10.98 -17.62 11.62
C ALA A 297 11.81 -18.92 11.59
N PRO A 298 11.34 -20.08 12.10
CA PRO A 298 12.11 -21.32 12.03
C PRO A 298 12.38 -21.77 10.59
N VAL A 299 11.39 -21.65 9.70
CA VAL A 299 11.52 -22.06 8.30
C VAL A 299 12.45 -21.11 7.56
N VAL A 300 12.29 -19.80 7.75
CA VAL A 300 13.15 -18.79 7.13
C VAL A 300 14.61 -19.00 7.54
N ARG A 301 14.87 -19.19 8.84
CA ARG A 301 16.24 -19.40 9.35
C ARG A 301 16.89 -20.70 8.89
N ALA A 302 16.11 -21.72 8.56
CA ALA A 302 16.65 -22.99 8.06
C ALA A 302 17.15 -22.92 6.61
N HIS A 303 16.83 -21.86 5.88
CA HIS A 303 17.12 -21.71 4.45
C HIS A 303 18.01 -20.50 4.11
N ILE A 304 18.62 -19.88 5.14
CA ILE A 304 19.60 -18.78 5.02
C ILE A 304 20.90 -19.16 5.72
#